data_AF-A0A4Y2QBA0-F1
#
_entry.id   AF-A0A4Y2QBA0-F1
#
_cell.length_a   1.000
_cell.length_b   1.000
_cell.length_c   1.000
_cell.angle_alpha   90.00
_cell.angle_beta   90.00
_cell.angle_gamma   90.00
#
_symmetry.space_group_name_H-M   'P 1'
#
loop_
_entity.id
_entity.type
_entity.pdbx_description
1 polymer ?
#
loop_
_entity_poly.entity_id
_entity_poly.type
_entity_poly.pdbx_seq_one_letter_code
_entity_poly.pdbx_strand_id
1 'polypeptide(L)'
;MLLAMLTDERCHIRTHAARRIMKAREIGPDGNYVRKFVIPAVTFRATDYVDFIDWQACNVTPPTVLRQISSHELLKMIQDDVPMDGWDFTKFPSYTQAVERIVKLVTEVSKKKSWTAEQGWI
;
A
#
# COMPACT_ATOMS: atom_id res chain seq x y z
N MET A 1 0.76 -0.89 -1.01
CA MET A 1 -0.43 -0.49 -0.24
C MET A 1 -1.51 0.12 -1.14
N LEU A 2 -1.28 1.23 -1.85
CA LEU A 2 -2.34 1.89 -2.65
C LEU A 2 -3.02 1.00 -3.70
N LEU A 3 -2.27 0.16 -4.44
CA LEU A 3 -2.88 -0.78 -5.39
C LEU A 3 -3.80 -1.78 -4.68
N ALA A 4 -3.35 -2.36 -3.56
CA ALA A 4 -4.14 -3.29 -2.77
C ALA A 4 -5.37 -2.63 -2.14
N MET A 5 -5.27 -1.36 -1.71
CA MET A 5 -6.43 -0.59 -1.24
C MET A 5 -7.40 -0.28 -2.38
N LEU A 6 -6.91 -0.03 -3.59
CA LEU A 6 -7.74 0.22 -4.76
C LEU A 6 -8.53 -1.03 -5.17
N THR A 7 -7.99 -2.22 -4.91
CA THR A 7 -8.61 -3.54 -5.12
C THR A 7 -9.25 -4.14 -3.87
N ASP A 8 -9.46 -3.36 -2.81
CA ASP A 8 -10.14 -3.85 -1.61
C ASP A 8 -11.65 -3.95 -1.86
N GLU A 9 -12.31 -4.93 -1.26
CA GLU A 9 -13.77 -5.12 -1.38
C GLU A 9 -14.57 -4.00 -0.71
N ARG A 10 -13.96 -3.31 0.27
CA ARG A 10 -14.60 -2.22 1.00
C ARG A 10 -14.52 -0.92 0.20
N CYS A 11 -15.68 -0.44 -0.26
CA CYS A 11 -15.85 0.84 -0.98
C CYS A 11 -15.02 1.98 -0.40
N HIS A 12 -15.19 2.27 0.89
CA HIS A 12 -14.56 3.40 1.53
C HIS A 12 -13.02 3.36 1.42
N ILE A 13 -12.40 2.17 1.39
CA ILE A 13 -10.96 2.00 1.22
C ILE A 13 -10.54 2.26 -0.21
N ARG A 14 -11.28 1.73 -1.19
CA ARG A 14 -11.05 2.02 -2.61
C ARG A 14 -11.13 3.51 -2.89
N THR A 15 -12.17 4.18 -2.40
CA THR A 15 -12.34 5.63 -2.49
C THR A 15 -11.16 6.37 -1.88
N HIS A 16 -10.71 5.92 -0.70
CA HIS A 16 -9.59 6.54 0.00
C HIS A 16 -8.26 6.39 -0.75
N ALA A 17 -8.05 5.25 -1.43
CA ALA A 17 -6.91 5.01 -2.30
C ALA A 17 -6.97 5.88 -3.57
N ALA A 18 -8.10 5.88 -4.27
CA ALA A 18 -8.31 6.63 -5.50
C ALA A 18 -8.03 8.12 -5.30
N ARG A 19 -8.55 8.73 -4.22
CA ARG A 19 -8.28 10.13 -3.87
C ARG A 19 -6.80 10.42 -3.66
N ARG A 20 -6.07 9.52 -2.99
CA ARG A 20 -4.62 9.67 -2.78
C ARG A 20 -3.85 9.60 -4.09
N ILE A 21 -4.21 8.66 -4.96
CA ILE A 21 -3.56 8.49 -6.27
C ILE A 21 -3.79 9.73 -7.14
N MET A 22 -5.02 10.25 -7.17
CA MET A 22 -5.35 11.47 -7.90
C MET A 22 -4.52 12.66 -7.41
N LYS A 23 -4.51 12.92 -6.10
CA LYS A 23 -3.72 14.00 -5.50
C LYS A 23 -2.23 13.86 -5.80
N ALA A 24 -1.72 12.64 -5.78
CA ALA A 24 -0.32 12.36 -6.09
C ALA A 24 0.04 12.61 -7.56
N ARG A 25 -0.91 12.48 -8.49
CA ARG A 25 -0.73 12.83 -9.91
C ARG A 25 -0.71 14.33 -10.15
N GLU A 26 -1.53 15.10 -9.42
CA GLU A 26 -1.53 16.56 -9.52
C GLU A 26 -0.18 17.17 -9.12
N ILE A 27 0.52 16.57 -8.16
CA ILE A 27 1.83 17.03 -7.67
C ILE A 27 2.96 16.70 -8.68
N GLY A 28 2.79 15.68 -9.52
CA GLY A 28 3.79 15.21 -10.48
C GLY A 28 3.24 15.16 -11.90
N PRO A 29 3.16 16.30 -12.61
CA PRO A 29 2.56 16.36 -13.95
C PRO A 29 3.42 15.68 -15.02
N ASP A 30 4.75 15.66 -14.86
CA ASP A 30 5.66 15.21 -15.90
C ASP A 30 6.12 13.77 -15.63
N GLY A 31 5.82 12.87 -16.56
CA GLY A 31 6.14 11.43 -16.49
C GLY A 31 7.64 11.07 -16.43
N ASN A 32 8.50 12.03 -16.09
CA ASN A 32 9.92 11.91 -15.81
C ASN A 32 10.26 12.10 -14.31
N TYR A 33 9.25 12.20 -13.44
CA TYR A 33 9.47 12.29 -11.98
C TYR A 33 10.04 10.97 -11.43
N VAL A 34 11.32 10.98 -11.07
CA VAL A 34 11.96 9.85 -10.39
C VAL A 34 11.37 9.73 -8.99
N ARG A 35 10.74 8.59 -8.70
CA ARG A 35 10.18 8.30 -7.38
C ARG A 35 11.29 8.25 -6.34
N LYS A 36 11.33 9.25 -5.45
CA LYS A 36 12.18 9.19 -4.25
C LYS A 36 11.54 8.24 -3.24
N PHE A 37 12.25 7.17 -2.89
CA PHE A 37 11.82 6.29 -1.82
C PHE A 37 12.00 7.01 -0.48
N VAL A 38 10.90 7.27 0.21
CA VAL A 38 10.87 7.81 1.57
C VAL A 38 10.23 6.74 2.44
N ILE A 39 10.87 6.42 3.57
CA ILE A 39 10.32 5.48 4.53
C ILE A 39 9.11 6.16 5.20
N PRO A 40 7.89 5.64 5.02
CA PRO A 40 6.72 6.21 5.66
C PRO A 40 6.81 6.06 7.18
N ALA A 41 6.29 7.04 7.91
CA ALA A 41 6.00 6.84 9.32
C ALA A 41 4.90 5.77 9.46
N VAL A 42 5.16 4.78 10.30
CA VAL A 42 4.29 3.62 10.49
C VAL A 42 3.65 3.68 11.87
N THR A 43 2.34 3.49 11.93
CA THR A 43 1.57 3.44 13.18
C THR A 43 1.43 1.99 13.62
N PHE A 44 2.30 1.54 14.53
CA PHE A 44 2.25 0.17 15.07
C PHE A 44 0.96 -0.16 15.86
N ARG A 45 0.26 0.87 16.33
CA ARG A 45 -1.03 0.73 17.04
C ARG A 45 -2.24 0.67 16.09
N ALA A 46 -2.02 0.75 14.77
CA ALA A 46 -3.10 0.70 13.81
C ALA A 46 -3.81 -0.67 13.87
N THR A 47 -5.14 -0.63 13.91
CA THR A 47 -5.99 -1.83 13.90
C THR A 47 -6.30 -2.30 12.48
N ASP A 48 -6.24 -1.39 11.50
CA ASP A 48 -6.42 -1.68 10.09
C ASP A 48 -5.15 -1.29 9.32
N TYR A 49 -4.84 -2.04 8.26
CA TYR A 49 -3.71 -1.76 7.40
C TYR A 49 -3.85 -0.40 6.67
N VAL A 50 -5.08 0.11 6.51
CA VAL A 50 -5.33 1.45 5.93
C VAL A 50 -4.66 2.56 6.75
N ASP A 51 -4.65 2.40 8.08
CA ASP A 51 -4.12 3.38 9.04
C ASP A 51 -2.66 3.10 9.42
N PHE A 52 -2.08 2.03 8.86
CA PHE A 52 -0.73 1.60 9.17
C PHE A 52 0.33 2.60 8.70
N ILE A 53 0.06 3.34 7.63
CA ILE A 53 0.93 4.41 7.12
C ILE A 53 0.32 5.75 7.52
N ASP A 54 1.14 6.63 8.12
CA ASP A 54 0.78 8.03 8.25
C ASP A 54 0.84 8.70 6.87
N TRP A 55 -0.33 8.78 6.24
CA TRP A 55 -0.51 9.36 4.92
C TRP A 55 -0.37 10.88 4.88
N GLN A 56 -0.43 11.57 6.02
CA GLN A 56 -0.19 13.01 6.08
C GLN A 56 1.30 13.33 6.10
N ALA A 57 2.08 12.52 6.79
CA ALA A 57 3.54 12.64 6.83
C ALA A 57 4.25 12.01 5.61
N CYS A 58 3.54 11.20 4.81
CA CYS A 58 4.12 10.49 3.68
C CYS A 58 3.82 11.17 2.33
N ASN A 59 4.87 11.54 1.59
CA ASN A 59 4.70 11.96 0.20
C ASN A 59 4.35 10.74 -0.67
N VAL A 60 3.12 10.71 -1.18
CA VAL A 60 2.62 9.61 -1.99
C VAL A 60 3.06 9.82 -3.44
N THR A 61 3.62 8.77 -4.06
CA THR A 61 3.85 8.72 -5.51
C THR A 61 2.84 7.75 -6.12
N PRO A 62 2.18 8.09 -7.25
CA PRO A 62 1.27 7.16 -7.90
C PRO A 62 2.01 5.88 -8.32
N PRO A 63 1.47 4.68 -8.04
CA PRO A 63 2.06 3.43 -8.49
C PRO A 63 2.18 3.39 -10.02
N THR A 64 3.34 2.96 -10.54
CA THR A 64 3.61 2.92 -11.99
C THR A 64 2.61 2.07 -12.77
N VAL A 65 2.13 0.97 -12.18
CA VAL A 65 1.05 0.14 -12.75
C VAL A 65 -0.20 0.95 -13.05
N LEU A 66 -0.52 1.95 -12.22
CA LEU A 66 -1.71 2.77 -12.42
C LEU A 66 -1.50 3.82 -13.50
N ARG A 67 -0.30 3.98 -14.08
CA ARG A 67 -0.05 4.98 -15.14
C ARG A 67 -0.97 4.79 -16.36
N GLN A 68 -1.37 3.56 -16.64
CA GLN A 68 -2.28 3.25 -17.75
C GLN A 68 -3.75 3.60 -17.45
N ILE A 69 -4.12 3.69 -16.17
CA ILE A 69 -5.48 4.06 -15.76
C ILE A 69 -5.59 5.58 -15.69
N SER A 70 -6.54 6.15 -16.40
CA SER A 70 -6.78 7.59 -16.45
C SER A 70 -7.32 8.14 -15.13
N SER A 71 -7.14 9.44 -14.88
CA SER A 71 -7.72 10.06 -13.67
C SER A 71 -9.25 10.12 -13.73
N HIS A 72 -9.84 10.12 -14.93
CA HIS A 72 -11.29 10.05 -15.12
C HIS A 72 -11.85 8.68 -14.71
N GLU A 73 -11.14 7.60 -15.03
CA GLU A 73 -11.48 6.26 -14.57
C GLU A 73 -11.37 6.13 -13.04
N LEU A 74 -10.35 6.71 -12.41
CA LEU A 74 -10.27 6.78 -10.94
C LEU A 74 -11.42 7.59 -10.32
N LEU A 75 -11.92 8.62 -11.01
CA LEU A 75 -13.09 9.39 -10.56
C LEU A 75 -14.37 8.56 -10.61
N LYS A 76 -14.56 7.74 -11.64
CA LYS A 76 -15.71 6.81 -11.72
C LYS A 76 -15.70 5.82 -10.55
N MET A 77 -14.53 5.31 -10.16
CA MET A 77 -14.40 4.46 -8.97
C MET A 77 -14.83 5.14 -7.66
N ILE A 78 -14.76 6.47 -7.58
CA ILE A 78 -15.21 7.22 -6.42
C ILE A 78 -16.73 7.44 -6.46
N GLN A 79 -17.32 7.56 -7.65
CA GLN A 79 -18.71 7.97 -7.84
C GLN A 79 -19.68 6.79 -7.91
N ASP A 80 -19.33 5.73 -8.63
CA ASP A 80 -20.31 4.73 -9.04
C ASP A 80 -20.41 3.53 -8.08
N ASP A 81 -19.56 3.48 -7.04
CA ASP A 81 -19.40 2.36 -6.10
C ASP A 81 -19.45 0.97 -6.76
N VAL A 82 -18.90 0.87 -7.98
CA VAL A 82 -19.03 -0.30 -8.85
C VAL A 82 -18.18 -1.44 -8.28
N PRO A 83 -18.70 -2.69 -8.32
CA PRO A 83 -17.93 -3.88 -8.00
C PRO A 83 -16.66 -3.98 -8.84
N MET A 84 -15.63 -4.60 -8.27
CA MET A 84 -14.29 -4.64 -8.88
C MET A 84 -14.19 -5.61 -10.08
N ASP A 85 -15.25 -6.36 -10.36
CA ASP A 85 -15.32 -7.41 -11.38
C ASP A 85 -15.11 -6.89 -12.81
N GLY A 86 -15.38 -5.61 -13.06
CA GLY A 86 -15.19 -4.96 -14.35
C GLY A 86 -13.79 -4.37 -14.61
N TRP A 87 -12.85 -4.41 -13.64
CA TRP A 87 -11.59 -3.69 -13.75
C TRP A 87 -10.37 -4.61 -13.97
N ASP A 88 -9.80 -4.56 -15.17
CA ASP A 88 -8.64 -5.38 -15.52
C ASP A 88 -7.34 -4.71 -15.05
N PHE A 89 -6.97 -4.94 -13.78
CA PHE A 89 -5.61 -4.66 -13.34
C PHE A 89 -4.66 -5.73 -13.86
N THR A 90 -3.55 -5.31 -14.45
CA THR A 90 -2.45 -6.23 -14.77
C THR A 90 -2.10 -7.02 -13.51
N LYS A 91 -2.35 -8.34 -13.54
CA LYS A 91 -2.02 -9.22 -12.42
C LYS A 91 -0.50 -9.31 -12.32
N PHE A 92 0.08 -8.55 -11.39
CA PHE A 92 1.46 -8.75 -11.01
C PHE A 92 1.54 -10.04 -10.20
N PRO A 93 2.50 -10.94 -10.47
CA PRO A 93 2.78 -12.05 -9.57
C PRO A 93 3.21 -11.46 -8.23
N SER A 94 2.25 -11.35 -7.30
CA SER A 94 2.41 -10.69 -6.01
C SER A 94 2.56 -11.67 -4.86
N TYR A 95 3.03 -12.88 -5.16
CA TYR A 95 3.53 -13.84 -4.18
C TYR A 95 4.82 -14.45 -4.72
N THR A 96 5.97 -13.98 -4.22
CA THR A 96 7.18 -14.79 -4.33
C THR A 96 7.31 -15.59 -3.06
N GLN A 97 7.54 -16.90 -3.21
CA GLN A 97 7.90 -17.80 -2.11
C GLN A 97 9.06 -17.25 -1.27
N ALA A 98 9.89 -16.37 -1.86
CA ALA A 98 10.93 -15.63 -1.17
C ALA A 98 10.39 -14.65 -0.11
N VAL A 99 9.33 -13.87 -0.39
CA VAL A 99 8.73 -12.95 0.59
C VAL A 99 8.16 -13.73 1.78
N GLU A 100 7.47 -14.84 1.53
CA GLU A 100 6.95 -15.72 2.59
C GLU A 100 8.08 -16.29 3.45
N ARG A 101 9.16 -16.78 2.82
CA ARG A 101 10.34 -17.29 3.53
C ARG A 101 11.02 -16.21 4.38
N ILE A 102 11.13 -14.99 3.88
CA ILE A 102 11.72 -13.86 4.60
C ILE A 102 10.87 -13.46 5.80
N VAL A 103 9.55 -13.31 5.61
CA VAL A 103 8.64 -12.98 6.73
C VAL A 103 8.71 -14.07 7.79
N LYS A 104 8.66 -15.35 7.39
CA LYS A 104 8.80 -16.47 8.32
C LYS A 104 10.12 -16.41 9.10
N LEU A 105 11.24 -16.20 8.41
CA LEU A 105 12.56 -16.08 9.05
C LEU A 105 12.60 -14.93 10.06
N VAL A 106 12.12 -13.74 9.67
CA VAL A 106 12.08 -12.56 10.55
C VAL A 106 11.20 -12.83 11.78
N THR A 107 10.04 -13.45 11.61
CA THR A 107 9.14 -13.81 12.72
C THR A 107 9.80 -14.78 13.70
N GLU A 108 10.45 -15.83 13.21
CA GLU A 108 11.14 -16.82 14.07
C GLU A 108 12.33 -16.20 14.82
N VAL A 109 13.10 -15.32 14.18
CA VAL A 109 14.21 -14.59 14.83
C VAL A 109 13.70 -13.62 15.89
N SER A 110 12.61 -12.89 15.61
CA SER A 110 11.99 -11.97 16.59
C SER A 110 11.48 -12.71 17.83
N LYS A 111 10.81 -13.86 17.65
CA LYS A 111 10.41 -14.71 18.78
C LYS A 111 11.62 -15.11 19.62
N LYS A 112 12.69 -15.61 18.99
CA LYS A 112 13.91 -16.05 19.70
C LYS A 112 14.54 -14.92 20.54
N LYS A 113 14.53 -13.67 20.07
CA LYS A 113 15.02 -12.52 20.85
C LYS A 113 14.15 -12.17 22.06
N SER A 114 12.83 -12.36 21.99
CA SER A 114 11.94 -12.13 23.14
C SER A 114 12.20 -13.15 24.27
N TRP A 115 12.44 -14.42 23.94
CA TRP A 115 12.78 -15.46 24.92
C TRP A 115 14.11 -15.20 25.64
N THR A 116 15.11 -14.62 24.97
CA THR A 116 16.39 -14.26 25.61
C THR A 116 16.31 -13.03 26.51
N ALA A 117 15.33 -12.15 26.33
CA ALA A 117 15.13 -10.99 27.20
C ALA A 117 14.40 -11.36 28.52
N GLU A 118 13.56 -12.41 28.50
CA GLU A 118 12.83 -12.89 29.69
C GLU A 118 13.68 -13.77 30.63
N GLN A 119 14.81 -14.31 30.17
CA GLN A 119 15.68 -15.18 30.97
C GLN A 119 16.81 -14.45 31.71
N GLY A 120 16.84 -13.12 31.69
CA GLY A 120 17.89 -12.33 32.34
C GLY A 120 19.21 -12.38 31.57
N TRP A 121 19.81 -11.22 31.36
CA TRP A 121 21.18 -11.14 30.87
C TRP A 121 22.09 -11.68 31.99
N ILE A 122 22.92 -12.68 31.67
CA ILE A 122 24.13 -12.99 32.45
C ILE A 122 25.15 -11.87 32.19
#